data_AF-A0A6V7XM44-F1
#
_entry.id   AF-A0A6V7XM44-F1
#
_cell.length_a   1.000
_cell.length_b   1.000
_cell.length_c   1.000
_cell.angle_alpha   90.00
_cell.angle_beta   90.00
_cell.angle_gamma   90.00
#
_symmetry.space_group_name_H-M   'P 1'
#
loop_
_entity.id
_entity.type
_entity.pdbx_description
1 polymer ?
#
loop_
_entity_poly.entity_id
_entity_poly.type
_entity_poly.pdbx_seq_one_letter_code
_entity_poly.pdbx_strand_id
1 'polypeptide(L)'
;MTTCLDFIDNCATELLGTQAFIDLPAQALVKILSRNSFCAPEIEIFNAVKQWIETHPDEEPEFSSILAQIRLPLIKVNDLFEHVRESSLISPDQILDAIKDQNTLSSSQLKYRGFLCKTHFLLKLKIIV
;
A
#
# COMPACT_ATOMS: atom_id res chain seq x y z
N MET A 1 -12.29 -4.70 -20.93
CA MET A 1 -11.25 -3.67 -21.15
C MET A 1 -10.49 -3.49 -19.84
N THR A 2 -9.37 -4.19 -19.65
CA THR A 2 -8.55 -4.15 -18.41
C THR A 2 -7.12 -3.69 -18.64
N THR A 3 -6.75 -3.35 -19.87
CA THR A 3 -5.37 -3.03 -20.28
C THR A 3 -4.73 -1.91 -19.46
N CYS A 4 -5.50 -0.90 -19.05
CA CYS A 4 -4.97 0.19 -18.21
C CYS A 4 -4.65 -0.28 -16.78
N LEU A 5 -5.48 -1.16 -16.20
CA LEU A 5 -5.24 -1.72 -14.87
C LEU A 5 -4.08 -2.71 -14.90
N ASP A 6 -3.99 -3.51 -15.97
CA ASP A 6 -2.88 -4.42 -16.18
C ASP A 6 -1.56 -3.64 -16.34
N PHE A 7 -1.57 -2.49 -17.02
CA PHE A 7 -0.42 -1.60 -17.12
C PHE A 7 -0.04 -0.99 -15.75
N ILE A 8 -1.02 -0.49 -14.99
CA ILE A 8 -0.82 0.05 -13.64
C ILE A 8 -0.21 -1.01 -12.71
N ASP A 9 -0.67 -2.26 -12.77
CA ASP A 9 -0.13 -3.35 -11.95
C ASP A 9 1.32 -3.70 -12.34
N ASN A 10 1.69 -3.59 -13.63
CA ASN A 10 3.06 -3.83 -14.10
C ASN A 10 4.03 -2.69 -13.77
N CYS A 11 3.54 -1.45 -13.70
CA CYS A 11 4.33 -0.26 -13.41
C CYS A 11 4.06 0.31 -12.00
N ALA A 12 3.56 -0.51 -11.07
CA ALA A 12 3.05 -0.06 -9.77
C ALA A 12 4.06 0.81 -8.99
N THR A 13 5.32 0.36 -8.89
CA THR A 13 6.39 1.08 -8.19
C THR A 13 6.79 2.38 -8.90
N GLU A 14 6.83 2.38 -10.22
CA GLU A 14 7.17 3.58 -11.00
C GLU A 14 6.04 4.62 -10.93
N LEU A 15 4.79 4.17 -10.90
CA LEU A 15 3.62 5.04 -10.85
C LEU A 15 3.57 5.86 -9.54
N LEU A 16 3.91 5.25 -8.40
CA LEU A 16 3.82 5.89 -7.08
C LEU A 16 4.61 7.20 -6.97
N GLY A 17 5.70 7.35 -7.71
CA GLY A 17 6.52 8.57 -7.72
C GLY A 17 6.17 9.59 -8.81
N THR A 18 5.12 9.34 -9.60
CA THR A 18 4.78 10.19 -10.76
C THR A 18 3.59 11.10 -10.48
N GLN A 19 3.56 12.25 -11.16
CA GLN A 19 2.42 13.18 -11.14
C GLN A 19 1.11 12.48 -11.56
N ALA A 20 1.20 11.47 -12.42
CA ALA A 20 0.04 10.70 -12.86
C ALA A 20 -0.69 10.01 -11.70
N PHE A 21 -0.01 9.65 -10.61
CA PHE A 21 -0.64 9.10 -9.41
C PHE A 21 -1.32 10.20 -8.58
N ILE A 22 -0.70 11.38 -8.50
CA ILE A 22 -1.22 12.54 -7.79
C ILE A 22 -2.53 13.02 -8.44
N ASP A 23 -2.59 13.05 -9.77
CA ASP A 23 -3.77 13.52 -10.50
C ASP A 23 -4.96 12.51 -10.49
N LEU A 24 -4.81 11.33 -9.87
CA LEU A 24 -5.91 10.35 -9.79
C LEU A 24 -6.99 10.81 -8.80
N PRO A 25 -8.29 10.63 -9.14
CA PRO A 25 -9.37 10.88 -8.19
C PRO A 25 -9.37 9.82 -7.07
N ALA A 26 -9.83 10.19 -5.87
CA ALA A 26 -9.88 9.30 -4.71
C ALA A 26 -10.49 7.91 -4.99
N GLN A 27 -11.60 7.87 -5.72
CA GLN A 27 -12.28 6.61 -6.06
C GLN A 27 -11.42 5.67 -6.92
N ALA A 28 -10.56 6.22 -7.80
CA ALA A 28 -9.65 5.42 -8.60
C ALA A 28 -8.51 4.88 -7.73
N LEU A 29 -7.97 5.70 -6.83
CA LEU A 29 -6.98 5.29 -5.83
C LEU A 29 -7.47 4.14 -4.97
N VAL A 30 -8.67 4.25 -4.39
CA VAL A 30 -9.27 3.17 -3.60
C VAL A 30 -9.40 1.90 -4.43
N LYS A 31 -9.82 1.98 -5.69
CA LYS A 31 -9.93 0.82 -6.58
C LYS A 31 -8.58 0.18 -6.90
N ILE A 32 -7.53 0.98 -7.10
CA ILE A 32 -6.17 0.46 -7.36
C ILE A 32 -5.60 -0.17 -6.11
N LEU A 33 -5.66 0.52 -4.97
CA LEU A 33 -5.12 0.07 -3.68
C LEU A 33 -5.93 -1.06 -3.04
N SER A 34 -7.19 -1.27 -3.43
CA SER A 34 -7.96 -2.45 -3.00
C SER A 34 -7.47 -3.74 -3.66
N ARG A 35 -6.83 -3.64 -4.84
CA ARG A 35 -6.33 -4.81 -5.60
C ARG A 35 -5.07 -5.40 -4.96
N ASN A 36 -4.98 -6.73 -4.99
CA ASN A 36 -3.77 -7.45 -4.60
C ASN A 36 -2.68 -7.42 -5.68
N SER A 37 -3.03 -7.07 -6.92
CA SER A 37 -2.13 -7.05 -8.07
C SER A 37 -1.18 -5.85 -8.10
N PHE A 38 -1.44 -4.82 -7.31
CA PHE A 38 -0.60 -3.62 -7.22
C PHE A 38 0.69 -3.92 -6.43
N CYS A 39 1.73 -4.39 -7.11
CA CYS A 39 2.93 -4.94 -6.49
C CYS A 39 3.96 -3.86 -6.12
N ALA A 40 3.70 -3.10 -5.06
CA ALA A 40 4.64 -2.11 -4.51
C ALA A 40 4.84 -2.28 -2.99
N PRO A 41 5.98 -1.86 -2.42
CA PRO A 41 6.19 -1.85 -0.98
C PRO A 41 5.14 -0.96 -0.29
N GLU A 42 4.54 -1.43 0.81
CA GLU A 42 3.46 -0.69 1.48
C GLU A 42 3.92 0.64 2.07
N ILE A 43 5.22 0.76 2.39
CA ILE A 43 5.81 2.04 2.80
C ILE A 43 5.83 3.07 1.65
N GLU A 44 6.12 2.64 0.43
CA GLU A 44 6.09 3.51 -0.76
C GLU A 44 4.65 3.91 -1.09
N ILE A 45 3.71 2.97 -0.94
CA ILE A 45 2.27 3.25 -1.08
C ILE A 45 1.84 4.31 -0.06
N PHE A 46 2.24 4.15 1.20
CA PHE A 46 1.93 5.11 2.25
C PHE A 46 2.49 6.51 1.93
N ASN A 47 3.76 6.60 1.52
CA ASN A 47 4.39 7.87 1.15
C ASN A 47 3.69 8.55 -0.02
N ALA A 48 3.32 7.80 -1.06
CA ALA A 48 2.58 8.34 -2.20
C ALA A 48 1.17 8.81 -1.81
N VAL A 49 0.47 8.07 -0.96
CA VAL A 49 -0.86 8.49 -0.43
C VAL A 49 -0.74 9.74 0.44
N LYS A 50 0.30 9.83 1.28
CA LYS A 50 0.58 11.04 2.06
C LYS A 50 0.75 12.25 1.15
N GLN A 51 1.57 12.13 0.10
CA GLN A 51 1.78 13.20 -0.87
C GLN A 51 0.47 13.56 -1.62
N TRP A 52 -0.34 12.56 -1.95
CA TRP A 52 -1.64 12.77 -2.58
C TRP A 52 -2.58 13.58 -1.68
N ILE A 53 -2.67 13.24 -0.40
CA ILE A 53 -3.45 13.94 0.63
C ILE A 53 -2.99 15.40 0.78
N GLU A 54 -1.67 15.64 0.85
CA GLU A 54 -1.09 16.98 0.93
C GLU A 54 -1.44 17.86 -0.29
N THR A 55 -1.69 17.24 -1.44
CA THR A 55 -2.03 17.93 -2.70
C THR A 55 -3.55 18.16 -2.87
N HIS A 56 -4.40 17.35 -2.22
CA HIS A 56 -5.86 17.37 -2.36
C HIS A 56 -6.60 17.62 -1.03
N PRO A 57 -6.33 18.74 -0.33
CA PRO A 57 -6.95 19.02 0.97
C PRO A 57 -8.49 19.12 0.92
N ASP A 58 -9.07 19.36 -0.26
CA ASP A 58 -10.53 19.43 -0.45
C ASP A 58 -11.21 18.04 -0.44
N GLU A 59 -10.43 16.95 -0.58
CA GLU A 59 -10.93 15.56 -0.59
C GLU A 59 -10.81 14.85 0.78
N GLU A 60 -10.66 15.61 1.88
CA GLU A 60 -10.66 15.16 3.27
C GLU A 60 -11.62 13.99 3.61
N PRO A 61 -12.91 13.99 3.20
CA PRO A 61 -13.81 12.87 3.51
C PRO A 61 -13.33 11.52 2.96
N GLU A 62 -12.62 11.51 1.83
CA GLU A 62 -12.14 10.29 1.18
C GLU A 62 -10.81 9.79 1.78
N PHE A 63 -10.09 10.60 2.56
CA PHE A 63 -8.79 10.22 3.13
C PHE A 63 -8.91 8.96 3.98
N SER A 64 -9.95 8.89 4.81
CA SER A 64 -10.24 7.71 5.63
C SER A 64 -10.42 6.44 4.80
N SER A 65 -11.14 6.53 3.67
CA SER A 65 -11.37 5.42 2.73
C SER A 65 -10.08 4.96 2.05
N ILE A 66 -9.20 5.89 1.68
CA ILE A 66 -7.91 5.61 1.03
C ILE A 66 -6.94 4.98 2.04
N LEU A 67 -6.78 5.59 3.21
CA LEU A 67 -5.89 5.11 4.27
C LEU A 67 -6.28 3.70 4.75
N ALA A 68 -7.58 3.38 4.78
CA ALA A 68 -8.07 2.04 5.09
C ALA A 68 -7.64 0.95 4.08
N GLN A 69 -7.21 1.33 2.86
CA GLN A 69 -6.68 0.37 1.88
C GLN A 69 -5.20 0.03 2.10
N ILE A 70 -4.49 0.81 2.91
CA ILE A 70 -3.07 0.60 3.21
C ILE A 70 -2.93 -0.52 4.24
N ARG A 71 -2.04 -1.48 3.97
CA ARG A 71 -1.87 -2.65 4.83
C ARG A 71 -0.75 -2.37 5.81
N LEU A 72 -1.06 -1.58 6.85
CA LEU A 72 -0.14 -1.24 7.93
C LEU A 72 0.62 -2.46 8.53
N PRO A 73 0.02 -3.66 8.68
CA PRO A 73 0.75 -4.84 9.17
C PRO A 73 1.89 -5.31 8.25
N LEU A 74 1.97 -4.82 7.02
CA LEU A 74 3.02 -5.18 6.07
C LEU A 74 4.16 -4.15 6.00
N ILE A 75 4.06 -3.04 6.75
CA ILE A 75 5.11 -2.04 6.90
C ILE A 75 6.01 -2.45 8.06
N LYS A 76 7.33 -2.22 7.94
CA LYS A 76 8.26 -2.53 9.03
C LYS A 76 7.95 -1.68 10.26
N VAL A 77 8.14 -2.26 11.45
CA VAL A 77 7.88 -1.58 12.72
C VAL A 77 8.63 -0.25 12.83
N ASN A 78 9.90 -0.17 12.41
CA ASN A 78 10.67 1.07 12.41
C ASN A 78 10.01 2.15 11.54
N ASP A 79 9.63 1.80 10.31
CA ASP A 79 8.99 2.72 9.36
C ASP A 79 7.60 3.17 9.85
N LEU A 80 6.87 2.33 10.58
CA LEU A 80 5.60 2.73 11.22
C LEU A 80 5.80 3.85 12.26
N PHE A 81 6.89 3.79 13.03
CA PHE A 81 7.19 4.83 14.03
C PHE A 81 7.80 6.07 13.43
N GLU A 82 8.73 5.93 12.47
CA GLU A 82 9.45 7.07 11.88
C GLU A 82 8.60 7.78 10.82
N HIS A 83 7.91 7.06 9.93
CA HIS A 83 7.21 7.69 8.81
C HIS A 83 5.70 7.84 9.06
N VAL A 84 5.05 6.79 9.54
CA VAL A 84 3.57 6.78 9.68
C VAL A 84 3.13 7.60 10.88
N ARG A 85 3.77 7.45 12.04
CA ARG A 85 3.42 8.23 13.24
C ARG A 85 3.71 9.72 13.09
N GLU A 86 4.83 10.09 12.49
CA GLU A 86 5.20 11.51 12.29
C GLU A 86 4.21 12.23 11.37
N SER A 87 3.65 11.53 10.38
CA SER A 87 2.65 12.11 9.47
C SER A 87 1.35 12.55 10.16
N SER A 88 1.05 12.03 11.36
CA SER A 88 -0.22 12.23 12.08
C SER A 88 -1.49 11.87 11.28
N LEU A 89 -1.36 11.16 10.15
CA LEU A 89 -2.48 10.71 9.31
C LEU A 89 -3.19 9.48 9.87
N ILE A 90 -2.49 8.67 10.67
CA ILE A 90 -2.98 7.41 11.23
C ILE A 90 -2.93 7.50 12.75
N SER A 91 -3.98 7.01 13.42
CA SER A 91 -4.05 6.99 14.88
C SER A 91 -2.95 6.08 15.46
N PRO A 92 -2.30 6.47 16.58
CA PRO A 92 -1.37 5.61 17.29
C PRO A 92 -1.94 4.23 17.63
N ASP A 93 -3.24 4.14 17.94
CA ASP A 93 -3.90 2.87 18.23
C ASP A 93 -3.90 1.93 17.02
N GLN A 94 -4.11 2.45 15.81
CA GLN A 94 -4.07 1.65 14.58
C GLN A 94 -2.66 1.15 14.26
N ILE A 95 -1.63 1.93 14.61
CA ILE A 95 -0.24 1.49 14.50
C ILE A 95 0.03 0.34 15.47
N LEU A 96 -0.45 0.44 16.70
CA LEU A 96 -0.30 -0.62 17.71
C LEU A 96 -1.06 -1.90 17.30
N ASP A 97 -2.26 -1.77 16.76
CA ASP A 97 -3.02 -2.89 16.21
C ASP A 97 -2.28 -3.55 15.05
N ALA A 98 -1.67 -2.77 14.15
CA ALA A 98 -0.88 -3.31 13.05
C ALA A 98 0.35 -4.10 13.54
N ILE A 99 1.03 -3.64 14.59
CA ILE A 99 2.16 -4.34 15.20
C ILE A 99 1.68 -5.63 15.89
N LYS A 100 0.52 -5.59 16.55
CA LYS A 100 -0.10 -6.78 17.14
C LYS A 100 -0.43 -7.81 16.07
N ASP A 101 -0.98 -7.37 14.94
CA ASP A 101 -1.28 -8.23 13.80
C ASP A 101 -0.01 -8.87 13.21
N GLN A 102 1.11 -8.13 13.12
CA GLN A 102 2.41 -8.67 12.70
C GLN A 102 2.92 -9.82 13.59
N ASN A 103 2.64 -9.76 14.89
CA ASN A 103 3.11 -10.76 15.86
C ASN A 103 2.16 -11.94 16.06
N THR A 104 0.86 -11.72 15.81
CA THR A 104 -0.18 -12.72 16.06
C THR A 104 -0.58 -13.50 14.81
N LEU A 105 -0.57 -12.85 13.64
CA LEU A 105 -0.98 -13.47 12.38
C LEU A 105 0.21 -14.22 11.76
N SER A 106 -0.06 -15.46 11.36
CA SER A 106 0.90 -16.22 10.54
C SER A 106 1.11 -15.52 9.21
N SER A 107 2.29 -15.68 8.59
CA SER A 107 2.58 -15.15 7.24
C SER A 107 1.51 -15.52 6.20
N SER A 108 0.82 -16.65 6.35
CA SER A 108 -0.27 -17.06 5.47
C SER A 108 -1.58 -16.27 5.63
N GLN A 109 -1.77 -15.53 6.73
CA GLN A 109 -2.98 -14.75 7.04
C GLN A 109 -2.83 -13.27 6.67
N LEU A 110 -1.59 -12.78 6.55
CA LEU A 110 -1.30 -11.44 6.09
C LEU A 110 -1.62 -11.33 4.59
N LYS A 111 -2.45 -10.34 4.23
CA LYS A 111 -2.89 -10.11 2.84
C LYS A 111 -1.78 -9.41 2.04
N TYR A 112 -0.72 -10.12 1.70
CA TYR A 112 0.35 -9.56 0.85
C TYR A 112 -0.20 -9.13 -0.51
N ARG A 113 0.38 -8.05 -1.06
CA ARG A 113 0.24 -7.71 -2.48
C ARG A 113 1.17 -8.61 -3.27
N GLY A 114 0.68 -9.17 -4.37
CA GLY A 114 1.42 -10.12 -5.18
C GLY A 114 0.54 -10.91 -6.13
N PHE A 115 1.14 -11.38 -7.22
CA PHE A 115 0.51 -12.36 -8.09
C PHE A 115 0.75 -13.78 -7.56
N LEU A 116 -0.33 -14.56 -7.45
CA LEU A 116 -0.22 -16.02 -7.40
C LEU A 116 0.23 -16.49 -8.79
N CYS A 117 1.53 -16.56 -9.05
CA CYS A 117 2.05 -17.28 -10.20
C CYS A 117 1.63 -18.75 -10.06
N LYS A 118 0.58 -19.18 -10.78
CA LYS A 118 0.20 -20.60 -10.91
C LYS A 118 1.17 -21.41 -11.78
N THR A 119 2.27 -20.82 -12.21
CA THR A 119 3.30 -21.49 -12.99
C THR A 119 4.64 -21.37 -12.30
N HIS A 120 5.18 -22.55 -11.99
CA HIS A 120 6.53 -22.85 -11.56
C HIS A 120 6.79 -22.89 -10.03
N PHE A 121 6.43 -24.04 -9.45
CA PHE A 121 7.32 -24.74 -8.53
C PHE A 121 8.76 -24.62 -9.06
N LEU A 122 9.70 -24.18 -8.22
CA LEU A 122 11.15 -24.00 -8.46
C LEU A 122 11.57 -22.56 -8.81
N LEU A 123 12.29 -22.00 -7.83
CA LEU A 123 13.25 -20.89 -7.89
C LEU A 123 12.69 -19.46 -7.80
N LYS A 124 12.40 -19.02 -6.58
CA LYS A 124 13.00 -17.80 -6.00
C LYS A 124 12.86 -17.75 -4.46
N LEU A 125 13.44 -18.76 -3.80
CA LEU A 125 14.06 -18.58 -2.48
C LEU A 125 15.40 -17.87 -2.72
N LYS A 126 15.36 -16.52 -2.77
CA LYS A 126 16.46 -15.53 -2.86
C LYS A 126 15.81 -14.34 -3.61
N ILE A 127 15.46 -13.23 -2.98
CA ILE A 127 16.32 -12.28 -2.29
C ILE A 127 15.40 -11.43 -1.41
N ILE A 128 15.47 -11.60 -0.09
CA ILE A 128 15.55 -10.50 0.90
C ILE A 128 16.38 -11.11 2.04
N VAL A 129 17.69 -10.98 1.93
CA VAL A 129 18.59 -11.02 3.10
C VAL A 129 18.50 -9.63 3.71
#